data_AF-A0A2K3NFP6-F1
#
_entry.id   AF-A0A2K3NFP6-F1
#
_cell.length_a   1.000
_cell.length_b   1.000
_cell.length_c   1.000
_cell.angle_alpha   90.00
_cell.angle_beta   90.00
_cell.angle_gamma   90.00
#
_symmetry.space_group_name_H-M   'P 1'
#
loop_
_entity.id
_entity.type
_entity.pdbx_description
1 polymer ?
#
loop_
_entity_poly.entity_id
_entity_poly.type
_entity_poly.pdbx_seq_one_letter_code
_entity_poly.pdbx_strand_id
1 'polypeptide(L)'
;MARDLDEHGAAFLKHGETSQSLTISDIFTLKDGSVTPVLKPATPPVRANVLYLNSEFSVPIADAVKNIFNPYFDKAIWFQNSSMYHFSMFHASHHIVPVPATKEEIEAEASSVQTVAARICPLNIVLDRVVLTSTGVLLGGWQVISGTDPITIRARLKNVLPHAPEKQLYDAAILHTTFARLLGPPRASST
;
A
#
# COMPACT_ATOMS: atom_id res chain seq x y z
N MET A 1 13.34 23.69 -20.34
CA MET A 1 12.57 22.46 -20.01
C MET A 1 13.45 21.37 -19.40
N ALA A 2 14.52 20.87 -20.05
CA ALA A 2 15.40 19.86 -19.42
C ALA A 2 16.12 20.34 -18.15
N ARG A 3 16.69 21.56 -18.15
CA ARG A 3 17.33 22.16 -16.96
C ARG A 3 16.35 22.41 -15.80
N ASP A 4 15.10 22.73 -16.12
CA ASP A 4 14.04 22.98 -15.14
C ASP A 4 13.64 21.68 -14.41
N LEU A 5 13.69 20.54 -15.12
CA LEU A 5 13.49 19.22 -14.55
C LEU A 5 14.68 18.72 -13.71
N ASP A 6 15.92 19.08 -14.07
CA ASP A 6 17.09 18.76 -13.23
C ASP A 6 17.14 19.63 -11.96
N GLU A 7 16.77 20.91 -12.07
CA GLU A 7 16.82 21.88 -10.96
C GLU A 7 15.58 21.84 -10.05
N HIS A 8 14.39 21.57 -10.61
CA HIS A 8 13.11 21.55 -9.90
C HIS A 8 12.41 20.19 -9.92
N GLY A 9 12.96 19.16 -10.55
CA GLY A 9 12.34 17.84 -10.65
C GLY A 9 12.10 17.17 -9.30
N ALA A 10 12.84 17.51 -8.24
CA ALA A 10 12.57 17.04 -6.89
C ALA A 10 11.47 17.85 -6.16
N ALA A 11 10.95 18.94 -6.74
CA ALA A 11 9.95 19.80 -6.10
C ALA A 11 8.61 19.08 -5.86
N PHE A 12 8.26 18.07 -6.66
CA PHE A 12 7.06 17.25 -6.39
C PHE A 12 7.18 16.46 -5.08
N LEU A 13 8.41 16.13 -4.61
CA LEU A 13 8.62 15.48 -3.30
C LEU A 13 8.19 16.39 -2.15
N LYS A 14 8.38 17.72 -2.31
CA LYS A 14 8.17 18.72 -1.25
C LYS A 14 6.70 19.14 -1.05
N HIS A 15 5.84 18.90 -2.03
CA HIS A 15 4.47 19.45 -2.03
C HIS A 15 3.36 18.42 -2.30
N GLY A 16 3.69 17.12 -2.47
CA GLY A 16 2.69 16.08 -2.62
C GLY A 16 2.16 15.58 -1.26
N GLU A 17 0.86 15.74 -1.02
CA GLU A 17 0.19 15.05 0.09
C GLU A 17 -0.06 13.58 -0.28
N THR A 18 0.22 12.69 0.66
CA THR A 18 -0.10 11.26 0.51
C THR A 18 -1.39 10.92 1.25
N SER A 19 -1.99 9.77 0.93
CA SER A 19 -3.16 9.23 1.67
C SER A 19 -2.87 8.94 3.15
N GLN A 20 -1.62 9.12 3.59
CA GLN A 20 -1.15 8.91 4.95
C GLN A 20 -0.84 10.23 5.67
N SER A 21 -1.32 11.40 5.24
CA SER A 21 -1.01 12.70 5.90
C SER A 21 0.51 12.99 6.00
N LEU A 22 1.32 12.28 5.22
CA LEU A 22 2.76 12.46 5.09
C LEU A 22 3.04 13.11 3.74
N THR A 23 4.05 13.96 3.66
CA THR A 23 4.54 14.44 2.36
C THR A 23 5.31 13.33 1.66
N ILE A 24 5.44 13.40 0.34
CA ILE A 24 6.29 12.43 -0.38
C ILE A 24 7.75 12.50 0.12
N SER A 25 8.26 13.67 0.49
CA SER A 25 9.58 13.83 1.11
C SER A 25 9.72 13.19 2.50
N ASP A 26 8.61 12.94 3.22
CA ASP A 26 8.66 12.24 4.50
C ASP A 26 8.90 10.74 4.34
N ILE A 27 8.54 10.19 3.18
CA ILE A 27 8.53 8.75 2.88
C ILE A 27 9.60 8.34 1.87
N PHE A 28 10.12 9.26 1.05
CA PHE A 28 11.14 8.99 0.04
C PHE A 28 12.24 10.06 0.03
N THR A 29 13.46 9.60 -0.26
CA THR A 29 14.63 10.47 -0.48
C THR A 29 15.38 10.03 -1.74
N LEU A 30 16.21 10.92 -2.29
CA LEU A 30 17.11 10.60 -3.40
C LEU A 30 18.47 10.21 -2.83
N LYS A 31 18.92 9.00 -3.16
CA LYS A 31 20.26 8.49 -2.85
C LYS A 31 20.90 7.98 -4.13
N ASP A 32 22.06 8.53 -4.49
CA ASP A 32 22.80 8.17 -5.73
C ASP A 32 21.94 8.32 -7.00
N GLY A 33 21.08 9.35 -6.98
CA GLY A 33 20.11 9.67 -8.02
C GLY A 33 18.89 8.75 -8.06
N SER A 34 18.79 7.75 -7.18
CA SER A 34 17.70 6.76 -7.13
C SER A 34 16.78 7.01 -5.95
N VAL A 35 15.48 6.85 -6.16
CA VAL A 35 14.51 7.02 -5.08
C VAL A 35 14.58 5.85 -4.10
N THR A 36 14.77 6.17 -2.82
CA THR A 36 14.88 5.22 -1.73
C THR A 36 13.84 5.53 -0.65
N PRO A 37 13.13 4.53 -0.09
CA PRO A 37 12.20 4.76 1.00
C PRO A 37 12.94 5.20 2.28
N VAL A 38 12.36 6.16 3.00
CA VAL A 38 12.82 6.58 4.32
C VAL A 38 12.10 5.75 5.37
N LEU A 39 12.79 4.75 5.93
CA LEU A 39 12.22 3.87 6.94
C LEU A 39 12.27 4.55 8.31
N LYS A 40 11.10 4.80 8.91
CA LYS A 40 10.95 5.31 10.27
C LYS A 40 10.10 4.33 11.07
N PRO A 41 10.54 3.89 12.27
CA PRO A 41 9.69 3.08 13.14
C PRO A 41 8.48 3.93 13.58
N ALA A 42 7.29 3.34 13.52
CA ALA A 42 6.11 3.93 14.13
C ALA A 42 6.09 3.59 15.63
N THR A 43 5.94 4.61 16.48
CA THR A 43 5.83 4.46 17.93
C THR A 43 4.57 5.17 18.41
N PRO A 44 3.50 4.45 18.82
CA PRO A 44 3.39 2.99 18.84
C PRO A 44 3.34 2.37 17.43
N PRO A 45 3.67 1.07 17.28
CA PRO A 45 3.60 0.38 15.99
C PRO A 45 2.21 0.41 15.37
N VAL A 46 2.18 0.53 14.04
CA VAL A 46 0.96 0.31 13.25
C VAL A 46 0.62 -1.18 13.29
N ARG A 47 -0.63 -1.50 13.64
CA ARG A 47 -1.16 -2.85 13.67
C ARG A 47 -2.28 -2.96 12.65
N ALA A 48 -2.05 -3.78 11.64
CA ALA A 48 -2.97 -3.98 10.55
C ALA A 48 -3.11 -5.46 10.21
N ASN A 49 -4.34 -5.84 9.91
CA ASN A 49 -4.71 -7.12 9.34
C ASN A 49 -4.62 -6.98 7.84
N VAL A 50 -3.87 -7.89 7.22
CA VAL A 50 -3.63 -7.88 5.79
C VAL A 50 -3.82 -9.28 5.22
N LEU A 51 -4.28 -9.35 3.97
CA LEU A 51 -4.27 -10.58 3.19
C LEU A 51 -3.04 -10.53 2.28
N TYR A 52 -2.09 -11.44 2.47
CA TYR A 52 -0.89 -11.50 1.64
C TYR A 52 -1.17 -12.14 0.28
N LEU A 53 -0.56 -11.58 -0.76
CA LEU A 53 -0.55 -12.19 -2.08
C LEU A 53 0.61 -13.20 -2.16
N ASN A 54 0.29 -14.45 -2.46
CA ASN A 54 1.27 -15.52 -2.58
C ASN A 54 2.32 -15.20 -3.67
N SER A 55 3.57 -15.62 -3.47
CA SER A 55 4.67 -15.44 -4.43
C SER A 55 4.39 -16.01 -5.81
N GLU A 56 3.56 -17.05 -5.92
CA GLU A 56 3.08 -17.59 -7.20
C GLU A 56 2.46 -16.49 -8.09
N PHE A 57 1.74 -15.54 -7.47
CA PHE A 57 1.10 -14.43 -8.20
C PHE A 57 1.88 -13.12 -8.08
N SER A 58 2.48 -12.83 -6.91
CA SER A 58 3.12 -11.54 -6.67
C SER A 58 4.42 -11.36 -7.46
N VAL A 59 5.19 -12.44 -7.69
CA VAL A 59 6.46 -12.38 -8.43
C VAL A 59 6.22 -12.07 -9.92
N PRO A 60 5.37 -12.82 -10.66
CA PRO A 60 5.10 -12.50 -12.06
C PRO A 60 4.54 -11.09 -12.27
N ILE A 61 3.67 -10.62 -11.37
CA ILE A 61 3.13 -9.25 -11.42
C ILE A 61 4.25 -8.22 -11.24
N ALA A 62 5.13 -8.41 -10.25
CA ALA A 62 6.22 -7.49 -9.99
C ALA A 62 7.22 -7.43 -11.15
N ASP A 63 7.52 -8.56 -11.79
CA ASP A 63 8.38 -8.62 -12.97
C ASP A 63 7.75 -7.92 -14.17
N ALA A 64 6.46 -8.15 -14.42
CA ALA A 64 5.72 -7.45 -15.47
C ALA A 64 5.72 -5.93 -15.24
N VAL A 65 5.42 -5.48 -14.02
CA VAL A 65 5.42 -4.05 -13.67
C VAL A 65 6.80 -3.43 -13.84
N LYS A 66 7.86 -4.09 -13.37
CA LYS A 66 9.25 -3.62 -13.55
C LYS A 66 9.62 -3.51 -15.02
N ASN A 67 9.35 -4.53 -15.82
CA ASN A 67 9.70 -4.56 -17.24
C ASN A 67 8.96 -3.48 -18.05
N ILE A 68 7.71 -3.21 -17.72
CA ILE A 68 6.90 -2.20 -18.40
C ILE A 68 7.36 -0.78 -18.02
N PHE A 69 7.62 -0.51 -16.73
CA PHE A 69 7.84 0.86 -16.25
C PHE A 69 9.32 1.28 -16.22
N ASN A 70 10.27 0.36 -16.01
CA ASN A 70 11.69 0.71 -15.92
C ASN A 70 12.21 1.52 -17.12
N PRO A 71 11.88 1.18 -18.38
CA PRO A 71 12.38 1.94 -19.53
C PRO A 71 12.00 3.42 -19.51
N TYR A 72 10.86 3.75 -18.90
CA TYR A 72 10.32 5.10 -18.89
C TYR A 72 10.65 5.86 -17.61
N PHE A 73 10.73 5.20 -16.46
CA PHE A 73 10.83 5.88 -15.17
C PHE A 73 12.13 5.63 -14.42
N ASP A 74 12.95 4.66 -14.82
CA ASP A 74 14.24 4.29 -14.20
C ASP A 74 14.37 4.68 -12.71
N LYS A 75 15.32 5.56 -12.35
CA LYS A 75 15.59 5.98 -10.98
C LYS A 75 14.47 6.78 -10.29
N ALA A 76 13.45 7.21 -11.04
CA ALA A 76 12.31 7.99 -10.58
C ALA A 76 11.07 7.15 -10.24
N ILE A 77 11.19 5.83 -10.18
CA ILE A 77 10.14 4.92 -9.71
C ILE A 77 10.66 4.08 -8.54
N TRP A 78 9.81 3.92 -7.52
CA TRP A 78 10.03 2.96 -6.45
C TRP A 78 9.09 1.77 -6.64
N PHE A 79 9.66 0.56 -6.73
CA PHE A 79 8.88 -0.68 -6.77
C PHE A 79 8.70 -1.23 -5.36
N GLN A 80 7.46 -1.58 -5.02
CA GLN A 80 7.17 -2.27 -3.78
C GLN A 80 7.78 -3.68 -3.82
N ASN A 81 8.25 -4.16 -2.66
CA ASN A 81 8.71 -5.53 -2.51
C ASN A 81 7.54 -6.51 -2.73
N SER A 82 7.68 -7.41 -3.69
CA SER A 82 6.65 -8.39 -4.05
C SER A 82 6.31 -9.36 -2.91
N SER A 83 7.25 -9.62 -1.99
CA SER A 83 6.97 -10.42 -0.79
C SER A 83 6.02 -9.71 0.20
N MET A 84 5.83 -8.40 0.02
CA MET A 84 4.98 -7.55 0.85
C MET A 84 3.70 -7.15 0.13
N TYR A 85 3.41 -7.71 -1.06
CA TYR A 85 2.15 -7.44 -1.75
C TYR A 85 0.99 -7.97 -0.91
N HIS A 86 0.04 -7.09 -0.61
CA HIS A 86 -1.07 -7.41 0.27
C HIS A 86 -2.30 -6.57 -0.06
N PHE A 87 -3.40 -6.95 0.57
CA PHE A 87 -4.63 -6.19 0.67
C PHE A 87 -4.82 -5.77 2.14
N SER A 88 -5.00 -4.47 2.39
CA SER A 88 -5.36 -4.00 3.73
C SER A 88 -6.77 -4.46 4.06
N MET A 89 -6.90 -5.30 5.09
CA MET A 89 -8.19 -5.78 5.55
C MET A 89 -8.74 -4.91 6.66
N PHE A 90 -8.00 -4.69 7.75
CA PHE A 90 -8.45 -3.83 8.84
C PHE A 90 -7.32 -3.31 9.72
N HIS A 91 -7.29 -2.01 10.03
CA HIS A 91 -6.26 -1.42 10.89
C HIS A 91 -6.77 -1.32 12.32
N ALA A 92 -6.11 -2.01 13.26
CA ALA A 92 -6.33 -1.88 14.70
C ALA A 92 -5.61 -0.64 15.27
N SER A 93 -4.62 -0.10 14.55
CA SER A 93 -4.04 1.21 14.78
C SER A 93 -3.54 1.79 13.46
N HIS A 94 -3.44 3.12 13.35
CA HIS A 94 -2.73 3.76 12.26
C HIS A 94 -2.03 5.04 12.74
N HIS A 95 -1.06 5.54 11.98
CA HIS A 95 -0.18 6.64 12.40
C HIS A 95 -0.89 7.95 12.72
N ILE A 96 -2.10 8.21 12.18
CA ILE A 96 -2.91 9.41 12.53
C ILE A 96 -3.56 9.29 13.92
N VAL A 97 -3.99 8.09 14.30
CA VAL A 97 -4.66 7.78 15.57
C VAL A 97 -3.87 6.63 16.17
N PRO A 98 -2.75 6.93 16.86
CA PRO A 98 -1.94 5.91 17.49
C PRO A 98 -2.75 5.26 18.60
N VAL A 99 -2.93 3.94 18.51
CA VAL A 99 -3.57 3.13 19.56
C VAL A 99 -2.48 2.24 20.14
N PRO A 100 -1.91 2.54 21.32
CA PRO A 100 -0.98 1.63 21.99
C PRO A 100 -1.64 0.29 22.31
N ALA A 101 -0.85 -0.77 22.39
CA ALA A 101 -1.32 -2.08 22.85
C ALA A 101 -0.18 -2.81 23.58
N THR A 102 -0.50 -3.52 24.66
CA THR A 102 0.43 -4.47 25.31
C THR A 102 0.59 -5.73 24.46
N LYS A 103 1.54 -6.60 24.83
CA LYS A 103 1.72 -7.88 24.13
C LYS A 103 0.46 -8.76 24.25
N GLU A 104 -0.15 -8.76 25.43
CA GLU A 104 -1.37 -9.52 25.72
C GLU A 104 -2.54 -9.02 24.88
N GLU A 105 -2.67 -7.70 24.70
CA GLU A 105 -3.68 -7.10 23.83
C GLU A 105 -3.44 -7.48 22.36
N ILE A 106 -2.18 -7.48 21.89
CA ILE A 106 -1.83 -7.90 20.52
C ILE A 106 -2.17 -9.37 20.27
N GLU A 107 -1.87 -10.26 21.22
CA GLU A 107 -2.23 -11.68 21.12
C GLU A 107 -3.75 -11.88 21.13
N ALA A 108 -4.48 -11.10 21.92
CA ALA A 108 -5.94 -11.11 21.93
C ALA A 108 -6.54 -10.60 20.61
N GLU A 109 -5.95 -9.54 20.02
CA GLU A 109 -6.30 -9.05 18.68
C GLU A 109 -6.09 -10.17 17.63
N ALA A 110 -4.93 -10.84 17.65
CA ALA A 110 -4.61 -11.93 16.72
C ALA A 110 -5.58 -13.13 16.85
N SER A 111 -5.91 -13.55 18.09
CA SER A 111 -6.88 -14.62 18.35
C SER A 111 -8.29 -14.27 17.86
N SER A 112 -8.69 -13.00 18.02
CA SER A 112 -9.98 -12.49 17.54
C SER A 112 -10.05 -12.51 16.01
N VAL A 113 -8.97 -12.10 15.34
CA VAL A 113 -8.84 -12.15 13.88
C VAL A 113 -8.89 -13.59 13.37
N GLN A 114 -8.20 -14.52 14.03
CA GLN A 114 -8.25 -15.94 13.70
C GLN A 114 -9.68 -16.51 13.79
N THR A 115 -10.43 -16.12 14.83
CA THR A 115 -11.82 -16.54 15.02
C THR A 115 -12.73 -16.00 13.91
N VAL A 116 -12.53 -14.76 13.45
CA VAL A 116 -13.24 -14.21 12.30
C VAL A 116 -12.87 -14.96 11.02
N ALA A 117 -11.58 -15.18 10.79
CA ALA A 117 -11.06 -15.86 9.59
C ALA A 117 -11.59 -17.30 9.46
N ALA A 118 -11.75 -18.03 10.57
CA ALA A 118 -12.30 -19.37 10.59
C ALA A 118 -13.79 -19.45 10.16
N ARG A 119 -14.50 -18.31 10.11
CA ARG A 119 -15.94 -18.23 9.83
C ARG A 119 -16.27 -17.52 8.50
N ILE A 120 -15.27 -17.19 7.70
CA ILE A 120 -15.46 -16.58 6.37
C ILE A 120 -15.15 -17.61 5.28
N CYS A 121 -15.85 -17.49 4.16
CA CYS A 121 -15.56 -18.29 2.98
C CYS A 121 -14.27 -17.78 2.32
N PRO A 122 -13.40 -18.67 1.82
CA PRO A 122 -12.23 -18.28 1.03
C PRO A 122 -12.61 -17.33 -0.10
N LEU A 123 -11.80 -16.29 -0.27
CA LEU A 123 -11.95 -15.31 -1.34
C LEU A 123 -11.35 -15.86 -2.64
N ASN A 124 -12.14 -15.83 -3.71
CA ASN A 124 -11.64 -15.96 -5.08
C ASN A 124 -11.65 -14.58 -5.72
N ILE A 125 -10.48 -14.08 -6.08
CA ILE A 125 -10.29 -12.71 -6.59
C ILE A 125 -9.48 -12.74 -7.88
N VAL A 126 -9.71 -11.74 -8.73
CA VAL A 126 -8.95 -11.54 -9.97
C VAL A 126 -8.44 -10.11 -10.02
N LEU A 127 -7.24 -9.93 -10.58
CA LEU A 127 -6.74 -8.60 -10.91
C LEU A 127 -7.57 -8.04 -12.06
N ASP A 128 -8.46 -7.10 -11.77
CA ASP A 128 -9.40 -6.54 -12.73
C ASP A 128 -8.80 -5.35 -13.49
N ARG A 129 -8.08 -4.49 -12.76
CA ARG A 129 -7.51 -3.26 -13.34
C ARG A 129 -6.18 -2.89 -12.71
N VAL A 130 -5.32 -2.27 -13.51
CA VAL A 130 -4.11 -1.58 -13.01
C VAL A 130 -4.32 -0.09 -13.19
N VAL A 131 -4.21 0.67 -12.11
CA VAL A 131 -4.51 2.10 -12.07
C VAL A 131 -3.28 2.86 -11.62
N LEU A 132 -2.89 3.85 -12.41
CA LEU A 132 -1.95 4.88 -11.99
C LEU A 132 -2.75 6.08 -11.48
N THR A 133 -2.59 6.39 -10.20
CA THR A 133 -3.26 7.54 -9.58
C THR A 133 -2.51 8.85 -9.89
N SER A 134 -3.20 9.98 -9.76
CA SER A 134 -2.61 11.32 -9.93
C SER A 134 -1.49 11.63 -8.92
N THR A 135 -1.43 10.91 -7.80
CA THR A 135 -0.36 11.01 -6.79
C THR A 135 0.81 10.04 -7.05
N GLY A 136 0.83 9.40 -8.23
CA GLY A 136 1.91 8.54 -8.67
C GLY A 136 1.83 7.10 -8.16
N VAL A 137 0.80 6.68 -7.42
CA VAL A 137 0.66 5.28 -6.99
C VAL A 137 0.19 4.42 -8.15
N LEU A 138 0.94 3.37 -8.47
CA LEU A 138 0.52 2.29 -9.35
C LEU A 138 -0.06 1.16 -8.49
N LEU A 139 -1.36 0.91 -8.63
CA LEU A 139 -2.06 -0.11 -7.84
C LEU A 139 -2.84 -1.07 -8.73
N GLY A 140 -2.92 -2.32 -8.31
CA GLY A 140 -3.88 -3.29 -8.83
C GLY A 140 -5.18 -3.18 -8.06
N GLY A 141 -6.30 -3.04 -8.77
CA GLY A 141 -7.65 -3.15 -8.25
C GLY A 141 -8.20 -4.55 -8.54
N TRP A 142 -8.76 -5.19 -7.53
CA TRP A 142 -9.11 -6.61 -7.59
C TRP A 142 -10.61 -6.80 -7.42
N GLN A 143 -11.19 -7.63 -8.28
CA GLN A 143 -12.59 -7.99 -8.24
C GLN A 143 -12.78 -9.31 -7.48
N VAL A 144 -13.77 -9.35 -6.60
CA VAL A 144 -14.22 -10.58 -5.95
C VAL A 144 -15.14 -11.35 -6.88
N ILE A 145 -14.75 -12.56 -7.23
CA ILE A 145 -15.56 -13.48 -8.05
C ILE A 145 -16.48 -14.32 -7.17
N SER A 146 -15.97 -14.78 -6.03
CA SER A 146 -16.75 -15.53 -5.04
C SER A 146 -16.10 -15.46 -3.65
N GLY A 147 -16.87 -15.80 -2.61
CA GLY A 147 -16.40 -15.80 -1.22
C GLY A 147 -17.08 -14.74 -0.36
N THR A 148 -16.55 -14.46 0.83
CA THR A 148 -17.08 -13.42 1.70
C THR A 148 -16.61 -12.04 1.28
N ASP A 149 -17.53 -11.13 0.96
CA ASP A 149 -17.21 -9.78 0.49
C ASP A 149 -16.33 -8.97 1.50
N PRO A 150 -15.35 -8.16 1.02
CA PRO A 150 -14.48 -7.34 1.86
C PRO A 150 -15.20 -6.46 2.87
N ILE A 151 -16.35 -5.89 2.53
CA ILE A 151 -17.16 -5.07 3.45
C ILE A 151 -17.59 -5.92 4.65
N THR A 152 -18.03 -7.15 4.38
CA THR A 152 -18.46 -8.09 5.42
C THR A 152 -17.29 -8.52 6.30
N ILE A 153 -16.13 -8.82 5.70
CA ILE A 153 -14.92 -9.17 6.47
C ILE A 153 -14.52 -8.00 7.36
N ARG A 154 -14.44 -6.78 6.81
CA ARG A 154 -14.11 -5.54 7.51
C ARG A 154 -15.07 -5.24 8.66
N ALA A 155 -16.38 -5.43 8.44
CA ALA A 155 -17.38 -5.24 9.49
C ALA A 155 -17.21 -6.24 10.64
N ARG A 156 -16.93 -7.51 10.33
CA ARG A 156 -16.65 -8.54 11.36
C ARG A 156 -15.38 -8.22 12.14
N LEU A 157 -14.32 -7.77 11.47
CA LEU A 157 -13.07 -7.35 12.11
C LEU A 157 -13.28 -6.14 13.02
N LYS A 158 -14.04 -5.14 12.57
CA LYS A 158 -14.41 -3.98 13.39
C LYS A 158 -15.11 -4.38 14.70
N ASN A 159 -16.01 -5.35 14.65
CA ASN A 159 -16.76 -5.79 15.83
C ASN A 159 -15.89 -6.49 16.88
N VAL A 160 -14.77 -7.08 16.48
CA VAL A 160 -13.87 -7.83 17.38
C VAL A 160 -12.59 -7.07 17.73
N LEU A 161 -12.39 -5.86 17.16
CA LEU A 161 -11.24 -4.99 17.42
C LEU A 161 -11.75 -3.59 17.85
N PRO A 162 -12.38 -3.48 19.04
CA PRO A 162 -13.16 -2.30 19.43
C PRO A 162 -12.32 -1.04 19.68
N HIS A 163 -11.01 -1.19 19.92
CA HIS A 163 -10.09 -0.06 20.11
C HIS A 163 -9.53 0.49 18.79
N ALA A 164 -9.91 -0.08 17.65
CA ALA A 164 -9.45 0.36 16.35
C ALA A 164 -9.94 1.78 16.02
N PRO A 165 -9.17 2.55 15.22
CA PRO A 165 -9.62 3.85 14.75
C PRO A 165 -10.96 3.78 14.01
N GLU A 166 -11.88 4.69 14.35
CA GLU A 166 -13.23 4.73 13.76
C GLU A 166 -13.19 4.92 12.24
N LYS A 167 -12.28 5.78 11.76
CA LYS A 167 -12.06 6.06 10.35
C LYS A 167 -10.91 5.21 9.82
N GLN A 168 -11.22 4.35 8.86
CA GLN A 168 -10.21 3.60 8.11
C GLN A 168 -9.70 4.43 6.92
N LEU A 169 -8.46 4.20 6.49
CA LEU A 169 -7.78 4.99 5.43
C LEU A 169 -7.97 4.43 4.01
N TYR A 170 -8.97 3.57 3.83
CA TYR A 170 -9.29 2.91 2.57
C TYR A 170 -10.81 2.77 2.41
N ASP A 171 -11.25 2.57 1.17
CA ASP A 171 -12.65 2.29 0.86
C ASP A 171 -13.03 0.87 1.30
N ALA A 172 -14.20 0.72 1.93
CA ALA A 172 -14.65 -0.54 2.51
C ALA A 172 -14.93 -1.65 1.50
N ALA A 173 -15.16 -1.33 0.22
CA ALA A 173 -15.41 -2.30 -0.84
C ALA A 173 -14.15 -2.69 -1.61
N ILE A 174 -13.15 -1.80 -1.67
CA ILE A 174 -12.02 -1.96 -2.59
C ILE A 174 -10.95 -2.87 -2.00
N LEU A 175 -10.59 -3.91 -2.75
CA LEU A 175 -9.33 -4.65 -2.61
C LEU A 175 -8.31 -4.05 -3.58
N HIS A 176 -7.20 -3.58 -3.04
CA HIS A 176 -6.09 -3.08 -3.84
C HIS A 176 -4.75 -3.54 -3.30
N THR A 177 -3.77 -3.60 -4.20
CA THR A 177 -2.36 -3.86 -3.89
C THR A 177 -1.52 -2.78 -4.55
N THR A 178 -0.62 -2.17 -3.80
CA THR A 178 0.33 -1.19 -4.36
C THR A 178 1.51 -1.93 -5.00
N PHE A 179 1.76 -1.68 -6.29
CA PHE A 179 2.87 -2.30 -7.02
C PHE A 179 4.11 -1.41 -7.08
N ALA A 180 3.90 -0.11 -7.31
CA ALA A 180 4.97 0.86 -7.41
C ALA A 180 4.48 2.27 -7.10
N ARG A 181 5.41 3.20 -6.94
CA ARG A 181 5.13 4.63 -6.88
C ARG A 181 6.06 5.38 -7.83
N LEU A 182 5.46 6.13 -8.75
CA LEU A 182 6.14 7.10 -9.59
C LEU A 182 6.43 8.33 -8.75
N LEU A 183 7.69 8.72 -8.78
CA LEU A 183 8.28 9.78 -7.96
C LEU A 183 9.09 10.66 -8.92
N GLY A 184 8.48 11.01 -10.04
CA GLY A 184 9.08 11.84 -11.07
C GLY A 184 8.44 11.58 -12.42
N PRO A 185 8.67 12.48 -13.38
CA PRO A 185 8.14 12.34 -14.72
C PRO A 185 8.84 11.21 -15.48
N PRO A 186 8.20 10.66 -16.53
CA PRO A 186 8.86 9.74 -17.44
C PRO A 186 10.01 10.46 -18.16
N ARG A 187 11.02 9.69 -18.57
CA ARG A 187 12.06 10.14 -19.47
C ARG A 187 11.43 10.65 -20.76
N ALA A 188 11.80 11.87 -21.16
CA ALA A 188 11.47 12.35 -22.49
C ALA A 188 12.05 11.38 -23.52
N SER A 189 11.20 10.89 -24.41
CA SER A 189 11.66 10.17 -25.59
C SER A 189 12.62 11.10 -26.32
N SER A 190 13.86 10.68 -26.55
CA SER A 190 14.74 11.34 -27.50
C SER A 190 14.15 11.10 -28.89
N THR A 191 13.24 11.98 -29.31
CA THR A 191 12.89 12.17 -30.73
C THR A 191 14.06 12.80 -31.46
#